data_AF-A0A924TQU1-F1
#
_entry.id   AF-A0A924TQU1-F1
#
_cell.length_a   1.000
_cell.length_b   1.000
_cell.length_c   1.000
_cell.angle_alpha   90.00
_cell.angle_beta   90.00
_cell.angle_gamma   90.00
#
_symmetry.space_group_name_H-M   'P 1'
#
loop_
_entity.id
_entity.type
_entity.pdbx_description
1 polymer ?
#
loop_
_entity_poly.entity_id
_entity_poly.type
_entity_poly.pdbx_seq_one_letter_code
_entity_poly.pdbx_strand_id
1 'polypeptide(L)'
;MDLQYQLKAGSYYLYDMTTPPSKVTGEHKLRLKTDNVAIAFDASTGHLHQHGNPTRIQSWANGARRRLRAAGAQDIANDIVVVSGPLPVDEINRCLEVAGYCRRLFTKLGTLPHGKFLSARPASQA
;
A
#
# COMPACT_ATOMS: atom_id res chain seq x y z
N MET A 1 -2.56 -12.13 -6.52
CA MET A 1 -1.12 -11.84 -6.26
C MET A 1 -0.96 -11.90 -4.76
N ASP A 2 0.00 -12.68 -4.27
CA ASP A 2 0.30 -12.73 -2.84
C ASP A 2 1.53 -11.85 -2.57
N LEU A 3 1.26 -10.59 -2.24
CA LEU A 3 2.28 -9.56 -2.06
C LEU A 3 2.27 -9.10 -0.61
N GLN A 4 3.45 -9.01 0.00
CA GLN A 4 3.59 -8.62 1.39
C GLN A 4 4.65 -7.56 1.59
N TYR A 5 4.28 -6.47 2.25
CA TYR A 5 5.21 -5.45 2.74
C TYR A 5 5.86 -5.88 4.05
N GLN A 6 7.16 -5.56 4.17
CA GLN A 6 7.95 -5.67 5.39
C GLN A 6 8.74 -4.37 5.59
N LEU A 7 8.89 -3.92 6.84
CA LEU A 7 9.71 -2.76 7.19
C LEU A 7 11.07 -3.27 7.70
N LYS A 8 12.15 -2.98 6.99
CA LYS A 8 13.52 -3.34 7.35
C LYS A 8 14.41 -2.11 7.31
N ALA A 9 15.16 -1.86 8.38
CA ALA A 9 16.09 -0.72 8.50
C ALA A 9 15.48 0.64 8.07
N GLY A 10 14.19 0.86 8.35
CA GLY A 10 13.49 2.11 8.03
C GLY A 10 12.98 2.23 6.58
N SER A 11 13.16 1.23 5.72
CA SER A 11 12.56 1.19 4.37
C SER A 11 11.54 0.05 4.25
N TYR A 12 10.53 0.25 3.40
CA TYR A 12 9.53 -0.76 3.05
C TYR A 12 10.04 -1.63 1.90
N TYR A 13 9.91 -2.93 2.07
CA TYR A 13 10.26 -3.97 1.11
C TYR A 13 8.99 -4.72 0.74
N LEU A 14 8.66 -4.80 -0.54
CA LEU A 14 7.54 -5.57 -1.06
C LEU A 14 8.06 -6.91 -1.58
N TYR A 15 7.60 -8.01 -1.00
CA TYR A 15 7.96 -9.36 -1.40
C TYR A 15 6.81 -10.03 -2.15
N ASP A 16 7.18 -10.89 -3.11
CA ASP A 16 6.27 -11.78 -3.82
C ASP A 16 6.26 -13.15 -3.14
N MET A 17 5.23 -13.40 -2.35
CA MET A 17 5.07 -14.61 -1.55
C MET A 17 4.67 -15.83 -2.40
N THR A 18 4.26 -15.61 -3.66
CA THR A 18 3.97 -16.72 -4.59
C THR A 18 5.24 -17.45 -5.04
N THR A 19 6.40 -16.79 -4.96
CA THR A 19 7.69 -17.38 -5.30
C THR A 19 8.28 -18.09 -4.10
N PRO A 20 8.84 -19.31 -4.25
CA PRO A 20 9.53 -19.97 -3.14
C PRO A 20 10.74 -19.13 -2.69
N PRO A 21 11.08 -19.15 -1.39
CA PRO A 21 12.28 -18.48 -0.89
C PRO A 21 13.54 -18.96 -1.62
N SER A 22 14.47 -18.03 -1.85
CA SER A 22 15.78 -18.35 -2.41
C SER A 22 16.52 -19.34 -1.51
N LYS A 23 17.11 -20.39 -2.09
CA LYS A 23 17.92 -21.38 -1.36
C LYS A 23 19.21 -20.78 -0.78
N VAL A 24 19.68 -19.65 -1.32
CA VAL A 24 20.94 -19.01 -0.89
C VAL A 24 20.67 -17.95 0.18
N THR A 25 19.64 -17.13 0.01
CA THR A 25 19.37 -15.99 0.89
C THR A 25 18.20 -16.21 1.85
N GLY A 26 17.37 -17.24 1.63
CA GLY A 26 16.16 -17.49 2.41
C GLY A 26 15.03 -16.48 2.19
N GLU A 27 15.21 -15.48 1.32
CA GLU A 27 14.21 -14.44 1.06
C GLU A 27 13.36 -14.72 -0.19
N HIS A 28 12.10 -14.28 -0.16
CA HIS A 28 11.22 -14.22 -1.32
C HIS A 28 11.71 -13.20 -2.36
N LYS A 29 11.17 -13.25 -3.58
CA LYS A 29 11.52 -12.29 -4.63
C LYS A 29 11.13 -10.87 -4.22
N LEU A 30 12.13 -9.99 -4.10
CA LEU A 30 11.93 -8.57 -3.84
C LEU A 30 11.36 -7.88 -5.07
N ARG A 31 10.23 -7.19 -4.91
CA ARG A 31 9.52 -6.47 -5.97
C ARG A 31 9.76 -4.97 -5.95
N LEU A 32 9.88 -4.40 -4.75
CA LEU A 32 10.05 -2.96 -4.54
C LEU A 32 10.76 -2.72 -3.21
N LYS A 33 11.68 -1.74 -3.19
CA LYS A 33 12.20 -1.11 -1.98
C LYS A 33 11.90 0.39 -2.04
N THR A 34 11.34 0.97 -0.99
CA THR A 34 10.99 2.40 -0.95
C THR A 34 10.93 2.91 0.50
N ASP A 35 11.28 4.17 0.74
CA ASP A 35 11.30 4.71 2.11
C ASP A 35 9.92 5.01 2.67
N ASN A 36 8.98 5.35 1.79
CA ASN A 36 7.57 5.51 2.08
C ASN A 36 6.74 4.74 1.05
N VAL A 37 5.51 4.40 1.43
CA VAL A 37 4.54 3.75 0.55
C VAL A 37 3.35 4.68 0.36
N ALA A 38 2.83 4.71 -0.86
CA ALA A 38 1.54 5.28 -1.17
C ALA A 38 0.56 4.20 -1.62
N ILE A 39 -0.71 4.42 -1.33
CA ILE A 39 -1.83 3.56 -1.68
C ILE A 39 -2.86 4.44 -2.38
N ALA A 40 -3.24 4.07 -3.60
CA ALA A 40 -4.27 4.71 -4.39
C ALA A 40 -5.51 3.83 -4.48
N PHE A 41 -6.65 4.37 -4.10
CA PHE A 41 -7.92 3.64 -4.01
C PHE A 41 -9.12 4.57 -4.22
N ASP A 42 -10.29 3.99 -4.41
CA ASP A 42 -11.57 4.70 -4.49
C ASP A 42 -12.10 5.02 -3.09
N ALA A 43 -12.41 6.29 -2.80
CA ALA A 43 -12.89 6.68 -1.48
C ALA A 43 -14.26 6.06 -1.15
N SER A 44 -15.13 5.91 -2.15
CA SER A 44 -16.48 5.37 -1.99
C SER A 44 -16.49 3.85 -1.71
N THR A 45 -15.68 3.08 -2.44
CA THR A 45 -15.69 1.60 -2.37
C THR A 45 -14.54 1.05 -1.53
N GLY A 46 -13.45 1.81 -1.37
CA GLY A 46 -12.18 1.32 -0.82
C GLY A 46 -11.43 0.38 -1.77
N HIS A 47 -11.80 0.33 -3.05
CA HIS A 47 -11.14 -0.51 -4.05
C HIS A 47 -9.71 -0.03 -4.28
N LEU A 48 -8.75 -0.92 -4.06
CA LEU A 48 -7.32 -0.65 -4.27
C LEU A 48 -7.00 -0.69 -5.75
N HIS A 49 -6.48 0.42 -6.29
CA HIS A 49 -6.01 0.49 -7.68
C HIS A 49 -4.52 0.20 -7.80
N GLN A 50 -3.70 0.94 -7.04
CA GLN A 50 -2.25 0.80 -7.06
C GLN A 50 -1.62 1.11 -5.71
N HIS A 51 -0.44 0.55 -5.47
CA HIS A 51 0.38 0.85 -4.30
C HIS A 51 1.87 0.81 -4.67
N GLY A 52 2.71 1.52 -3.92
CA GLY A 52 4.15 1.52 -4.16
C GLY A 52 4.83 2.84 -3.84
N ASN A 53 5.83 3.21 -4.63
CA ASN A 53 6.58 4.44 -4.43
C ASN A 53 5.65 5.68 -4.61
N PRO A 54 5.62 6.62 -3.65
CA PRO A 54 4.71 7.76 -3.68
C PRO A 54 4.70 8.56 -4.97
N THR A 55 5.88 8.86 -5.53
CA THR A 55 5.99 9.63 -6.77
C THR A 55 5.36 8.90 -7.95
N ARG A 56 5.54 7.57 -8.04
CA ARG A 56 4.93 6.75 -9.11
C ARG A 56 3.42 6.68 -8.97
N ILE A 57 2.92 6.48 -7.75
CA ILE A 57 1.49 6.38 -7.48
C ILE A 57 0.78 7.70 -7.71
N GLN A 58 1.39 8.82 -7.31
CA GLN A 58 0.84 10.15 -7.58
C GLN A 58 0.79 10.46 -9.08
N SER A 59 1.86 10.12 -9.81
CA SER A 59 1.91 10.28 -11.27
C SER A 59 0.82 9.46 -11.96
N TRP A 60 0.67 8.19 -11.57
CA TRP A 60 -0.40 7.33 -12.05
C TRP A 60 -1.77 7.92 -11.77
N ALA A 61 -2.03 8.37 -10.53
CA ALA A 61 -3.33 8.93 -10.12
C ALA A 61 -3.68 10.18 -10.94
N ASN A 62 -2.72 11.09 -11.15
CA ASN A 62 -2.93 12.26 -11.99
C ASN A 62 -3.30 11.88 -13.43
N GLY A 63 -2.60 10.89 -13.99
CA GLY A 63 -2.92 10.36 -15.33
C GLY A 63 -4.28 9.67 -15.41
N ALA A 64 -4.66 8.90 -14.39
CA ALA A 64 -5.96 8.23 -14.28
C ALA A 64 -7.10 9.26 -14.20
N ARG A 65 -7.00 10.22 -13.29
CA ARG A 65 -7.98 11.31 -13.13
C ARG A 65 -8.14 12.12 -14.41
N ARG A 66 -7.04 12.46 -15.10
CA ARG A 66 -7.08 13.19 -16.37
C ARG A 66 -7.84 12.41 -17.44
N ARG A 67 -7.57 11.10 -17.58
CA ARG A 67 -8.26 10.24 -18.56
C ARG A 67 -9.74 10.10 -18.27
N LEU A 68 -10.12 9.90 -17.00
CA LEU A 68 -11.52 9.79 -16.58
C LEU A 68 -12.29 11.09 -16.84
N ARG A 69 -11.69 12.25 -16.52
CA ARG A 69 -12.30 13.56 -16.81
C ARG A 69 -12.47 13.79 -18.31
N ALA A 70 -11.49 13.42 -19.13
CA ALA A 70 -11.62 13.50 -20.58
C ALA A 70 -12.74 12.61 -21.14
N ALA A 71 -13.05 11.51 -20.46
CA ALA A 71 -14.16 10.61 -20.78
C ALA A 71 -15.52 11.04 -20.17
N GLY A 72 -15.60 12.21 -19.51
CA GLY A 72 -16.82 12.70 -18.86
C GLY A 72 -17.11 12.06 -17.49
N ALA A 73 -16.26 11.15 -17.01
CA ALA A 73 -16.42 10.44 -15.73
C ALA A 73 -15.84 11.24 -14.56
N GLN A 74 -16.35 12.45 -14.33
CA GLN A 74 -15.81 13.38 -13.35
C GLN A 74 -15.93 12.87 -11.91
N ASP A 75 -17.04 12.22 -11.56
CA ASP A 75 -17.26 11.68 -10.21
C ASP A 75 -16.26 10.58 -9.87
N ILE A 76 -16.03 9.64 -10.80
CA ILE A 76 -15.04 8.56 -10.64
C ILE A 76 -13.63 9.15 -10.53
N ALA A 77 -13.31 10.19 -11.31
CA ALA A 77 -12.02 10.85 -11.18
C ALA A 77 -11.81 11.51 -9.81
N ASN A 78 -12.87 12.06 -9.22
CA ASN A 78 -12.81 12.70 -7.91
C ASN A 78 -12.80 11.69 -6.76
N ASP A 79 -13.31 10.47 -6.99
CA ASP A 79 -13.32 9.39 -6.01
C ASP A 79 -11.93 8.76 -5.79
N ILE A 80 -11.02 8.84 -6.76
CA ILE A 80 -9.64 8.35 -6.61
C ILE A 80 -8.91 9.18 -5.56
N VAL A 81 -8.48 8.54 -4.48
CA VAL A 81 -7.67 9.12 -3.40
C VAL A 81 -6.29 8.45 -3.37
N VAL A 82 -5.26 9.24 -3.04
CA VAL A 82 -3.90 8.74 -2.79
C VAL A 82 -3.52 9.10 -1.37
N VAL A 83 -3.18 8.10 -0.57
CA VAL A 83 -2.67 8.26 0.79
C VAL A 83 -1.21 7.85 0.79
N SER A 84 -0.35 8.70 1.34
CA SER A 84 1.07 8.39 1.50
C SER A 84 1.59 8.85 2.85
N GLY A 85 2.60 8.17 3.37
CA GLY A 85 3.22 8.53 4.63
C GLY A 85 3.93 7.35 5.29
N PRO A 86 4.40 7.54 6.54
CA PRO A 86 4.88 6.44 7.37
C PRO A 86 3.67 5.64 7.87
N LEU A 87 3.09 4.83 6.99
CA LEU A 87 1.93 3.99 7.27
C LEU A 87 2.39 2.68 7.95
N PRO A 88 1.73 2.21 9.02
CA PRO A 88 2.05 0.92 9.61
C PRO A 88 1.97 -0.20 8.57
N VAL A 89 2.95 -1.11 8.60
CA VAL A 89 3.04 -2.24 7.65
C VAL A 89 1.76 -3.09 7.67
N ASP A 90 1.19 -3.32 8.85
CA ASP A 90 -0.04 -4.09 9.00
C ASP A 90 -1.23 -3.44 8.27
N GLU A 91 -1.34 -2.11 8.34
CA GLU A 91 -2.40 -1.36 7.65
C GLU A 91 -2.22 -1.43 6.14
N ILE A 92 -0.97 -1.35 5.66
CA ILE A 92 -0.66 -1.52 4.23
C ILE A 92 -1.06 -2.92 3.79
N ASN A 93 -0.61 -3.97 4.49
CA ASN A 93 -0.89 -5.36 4.10
C ASN A 93 -2.39 -5.68 4.17
N ARG A 94 -3.14 -5.14 5.14
CA ARG A 94 -4.61 -5.27 5.17
C ARG A 94 -5.29 -4.64 3.96
N CYS A 95 -4.76 -3.52 3.44
CA CYS A 95 -5.27 -2.94 2.18
C CYS A 95 -5.06 -3.87 0.98
N LEU A 96 -4.01 -4.69 0.98
CA LEU A 96 -3.71 -5.65 -0.09
C LEU A 96 -4.56 -6.92 0.03
N GLU A 97 -4.81 -7.38 1.26
CA GLU A 97 -5.51 -8.64 1.54
C GLU A 97 -7.04 -8.50 1.55
N VAL A 98 -7.56 -7.42 2.14
CA VAL A 98 -9.00 -7.25 2.39
C VAL A 98 -9.59 -6.21 1.43
N ALA A 99 -10.42 -6.68 0.50
CA ALA A 99 -11.16 -5.82 -0.41
C ALA A 99 -11.97 -4.75 0.35
N GLY A 100 -11.83 -3.48 -0.06
CA GLY A 100 -12.52 -2.35 0.55
C GLY A 100 -11.91 -1.84 1.87
N TYR A 101 -10.86 -2.47 2.40
CA TYR A 101 -10.24 -2.04 3.66
C TYR A 101 -9.67 -0.61 3.58
N CYS A 102 -9.22 -0.18 2.40
CA CYS A 102 -8.69 1.18 2.19
C CYS A 102 -9.67 2.29 2.64
N ARG A 103 -10.99 2.05 2.55
CA ARG A 103 -12.00 3.00 3.04
C ARG A 103 -11.98 3.15 4.56
N ARG A 104 -11.79 2.03 5.28
CA ARG A 104 -11.63 2.04 6.75
C ARG A 104 -10.32 2.71 7.14
N LEU A 105 -9.24 2.41 6.41
CA LEU A 105 -7.96 3.08 6.59
C LEU A 105 -8.13 4.61 6.45
N PHE A 106 -8.78 5.05 5.38
CA PHE A 106 -9.01 6.47 5.10
C PHE A 106 -9.73 7.20 6.23
N THR A 107 -10.78 6.58 6.77
CA THR A 107 -11.57 7.16 7.89
C THR A 107 -10.75 7.27 9.17
N LYS A 108 -9.80 6.36 9.39
CA LYS A 108 -8.99 6.30 10.61
C LYS A 108 -7.65 7.03 10.50
N LEU A 109 -7.32 7.63 9.36
CA LEU A 109 -6.01 8.25 9.13
C LEU A 109 -5.61 9.23 10.23
N GLY A 110 -6.50 10.11 10.68
CA GLY A 110 -6.20 11.07 11.74
C GLY A 110 -6.00 10.46 13.14
N THR A 111 -6.31 9.18 13.32
CA THR A 111 -6.15 8.44 14.60
C THR A 111 -5.02 7.42 14.55
N LEU A 112 -4.43 7.18 13.37
CA LEU A 112 -3.36 6.22 13.25
C LEU A 112 -2.07 6.78 13.83
N PRO A 113 -1.28 5.97 14.55
CA PRO A 113 0.03 6.38 15.00
C PRO A 113 0.88 6.68 13.75
N HIS A 114 1.15 7.96 13.52
CA HIS A 114 1.96 8.41 12.40
C HIS A 114 3.44 8.16 12.72
N GLY A 115 4.03 7.18 12.04
CA GLY A 115 5.41 6.79 12.27
C GLY A 115 5.73 5.43 11.65
N LYS A 116 7.00 5.19 11.34
CA LYS A 116 7.48 3.89 10.84
C LYS A 116 7.53 2.92 12.02
N PHE A 117 6.38 2.58 12.56
CA PHE A 117 6.29 1.62 13.64
C PHE A 117 6.56 0.24 13.05
N LEU A 118 7.67 -0.37 13.46
CA LEU A 118 7.79 -1.81 13.40
C LEU A 118 6.61 -2.33 14.21
N SER A 119 5.69 -3.03 13.57
CA SER A 119 4.78 -3.90 14.30
C SER A 119 5.66 -4.84 15.12
N ALA A 120 5.79 -4.58 16.41
CA ALA A 120 6.35 -5.56 17.32
C ALA A 120 5.37 -6.74 17.32
N ARG A 121 5.53 -7.67 16.36
CA ARG A 121 5.17 -9.05 16.67
C ARG A 121 6.13 -9.43 17.79
N PRO A 122 5.66 -9.74 19.01
CA PRO A 122 6.52 -10.43 19.94
C PRO A 122 6.94 -11.72 19.23
N ALA A 123 8.24 -11.83 18.95
CA ALA A 123 8.82 -13.10 18.64
C ALA A 123 8.65 -14.00 19.88
N SER A 124 8.05 -15.17 19.66
CA SER A 124 8.01 -16.35 20.54
C SER A 124 7.21 -16.29 21.84
N GLN A 125 6.33 -17.27 22.01
CA GLN A 125 6.47 -18.39 22.97
C GLN A 125 5.47 -19.47 22.51
N ALA A 126 5.94 -20.55 21.87
CA ALA A 126 6.28 -21.86 22.46
C ALA A 126 5.21 -22.88 22.03
#